data_AF-A0A8T5U6Y6-F1
#
_entry.id   AF-A0A8T5U6Y6-F1
#
_cell.length_a   1.000
_cell.length_b   1.000
_cell.length_c   1.000
_cell.angle_alpha   90.00
_cell.angle_beta   90.00
_cell.angle_gamma   90.00
#
_symmetry.space_group_name_H-M   'P 1'
#
loop_
_entity.id
_entity.type
_entity.pdbx_description
1 polymer ?
#
loop_
_entity_poly.entity_id
_entity_poly.type
_entity_poly.pdbx_seq_one_letter_code
_entity_poly.pdbx_strand_id
1 'polypeptide(L)'
;DDPFAVIFDPAEVEKALEIPIEDIHLKFNTLFPDLAEPELCKVLCFPFAQHYIADSPGRRTYIKDINDMIENYNKIADMKEIKTFSTRNIKIMFLMGISLFMVIIISLLILLIINL
;
A
#
# COMPACT_ATOMS: atom_id res chain seq x y z
N ASP A 1 -0.74 9.93 18.00
CA ASP A 1 -1.72 9.44 17.02
C ASP A 1 -0.99 8.58 16.01
N ASP A 2 -0.92 7.28 16.30
CA ASP A 2 -0.21 6.32 15.46
C ASP A 2 -0.99 6.05 14.18
N PRO A 3 -0.33 6.05 13.01
CA PRO A 3 -0.96 5.61 11.77
C PRO A 3 -1.38 4.15 11.94
N PHE A 4 -2.68 3.87 11.76
CA PHE A 4 -3.22 2.52 11.73
C PHE A 4 -2.77 1.84 10.43
N ALA A 5 -1.54 1.32 10.43
CA ALA A 5 -1.16 0.24 9.54
C ALA A 5 -1.70 -1.05 10.15
N VAL A 6 -2.33 -1.90 9.34
CA VAL A 6 -2.74 -3.24 9.78
C VAL A 6 -1.46 -4.06 9.97
N ILE A 7 -0.85 -3.94 11.14
CA ILE A 7 0.16 -4.87 11.61
C ILE A 7 -0.66 -6.05 12.13
N PHE A 8 -0.74 -7.12 11.34
CA PHE A 8 -1.29 -8.37 11.82
C PHE A 8 -0.39 -8.88 12.95
N ASP A 9 -0.98 -9.22 14.10
CA ASP A 9 -0.26 -9.91 15.16
C ASP A 9 0.24 -11.26 14.58
N PRO A 10 1.55 -11.54 14.60
CA PRO A 10 2.08 -12.82 14.16
C PRO A 10 1.35 -14.02 14.76
N ALA A 11 0.91 -13.93 16.02
CA ALA A 11 0.15 -14.98 16.68
C ALA A 11 -1.27 -15.17 16.13
N GLU A 12 -1.85 -14.14 15.50
CA GLU A 12 -3.11 -14.24 14.75
C GLU A 12 -2.88 -14.83 13.36
N VAL A 13 -1.78 -14.44 12.69
CA VAL A 13 -1.38 -15.00 11.38
C VAL A 13 -1.15 -16.51 11.48
N GLU A 14 -0.54 -16.99 12.56
CA GLU A 14 -0.35 -18.43 12.83
C GLU A 14 -1.66 -19.21 12.98
N LYS A 15 -2.74 -18.54 13.40
CA LYS A 15 -4.07 -19.15 13.60
C LYS A 15 -4.96 -19.00 12.38
N ALA A 16 -4.50 -18.30 11.34
CA ALA A 16 -5.26 -18.14 10.11
C ALA A 16 -5.46 -19.48 9.41
N LEU A 17 -6.58 -19.62 8.72
CA LEU A 17 -6.81 -20.75 7.84
C LEU A 17 -5.94 -20.57 6.59
N GLU A 18 -4.96 -21.44 6.38
CA GLU A 18 -4.18 -21.45 5.15
C GLU A 18 -5.04 -21.97 3.99
N ILE A 19 -5.05 -21.22 2.88
CA ILE A 19 -5.72 -21.63 1.65
C ILE A 19 -4.64 -22.03 0.64
N PRO A 20 -4.77 -23.19 -0.03
CA PRO A 20 -3.88 -23.57 -1.14
C PRO A 20 -3.84 -22.47 -2.21
N ILE A 21 -2.65 -22.15 -2.70
CA ILE A 21 -2.48 -21.07 -3.68
C ILE A 21 -3.17 -21.43 -5.00
N GLU A 22 -3.21 -22.72 -5.32
CA GLU A 22 -3.80 -23.28 -6.54
C GLU A 22 -5.32 -23.03 -6.62
N ASP A 23 -5.97 -22.83 -5.47
CA ASP A 23 -7.40 -22.55 -5.37
C ASP A 23 -7.74 -21.07 -5.61
N ILE A 24 -6.74 -20.20 -5.80
CA ILE A 24 -6.91 -18.76 -5.91
C ILE A 24 -6.49 -18.26 -7.29
N HIS A 25 -7.44 -17.65 -8.00
CA HIS A 25 -7.22 -17.06 -9.32
C HIS A 25 -7.19 -15.54 -9.25
N LEU A 26 -5.99 -14.94 -9.25
CA LEU A 26 -5.82 -13.50 -9.40
C LEU A 26 -6.02 -13.08 -10.86
N LYS A 27 -6.91 -12.10 -11.08
CA LYS A 27 -7.10 -11.50 -12.40
C LYS A 27 -6.00 -10.50 -12.75
N PHE A 28 -5.64 -9.65 -11.78
CA PHE A 28 -4.56 -8.66 -11.88
C PHE A 28 -3.98 -8.42 -10.49
N ASN A 29 -2.65 -8.46 -10.35
CA ASN A 29 -1.97 -7.97 -9.16
C ASN A 29 -1.37 -6.58 -9.46
N THR A 30 -1.89 -5.56 -8.79
CA THR A 30 -1.42 -4.17 -8.94
C THR A 30 -0.71 -3.67 -7.69
N LEU A 31 -0.42 -4.57 -6.74
CA LEU A 31 0.27 -4.22 -5.51
C LEU A 31 1.75 -3.97 -5.80
N PHE A 32 2.19 -2.71 -5.72
CA PHE A 32 3.58 -2.28 -5.92
C PHE A 32 4.21 -2.79 -7.23
N PRO A 33 3.72 -2.34 -8.40
CA PRO A 33 4.31 -2.71 -9.68
C PRO A 33 5.81 -2.34 -9.69
N ASP A 34 6.63 -3.31 -10.12
CA ASP A 34 8.10 -3.28 -10.18
C ASP A 34 8.85 -3.38 -8.83
N LEU A 35 8.14 -3.52 -7.70
CA LEU A 35 8.75 -3.62 -6.37
C LEU A 35 8.46 -4.94 -5.65
N ALA A 36 7.42 -5.66 -6.05
CA ALA A 36 7.06 -6.96 -5.49
C ALA A 36 6.81 -7.97 -6.62
N GLU A 37 7.04 -9.25 -6.31
CA GLU A 37 6.70 -10.34 -7.22
C GLU A 37 5.17 -10.39 -7.43
N PRO A 38 4.69 -10.52 -8.67
CA PRO A 38 3.26 -10.51 -8.95
C PRO A 38 2.57 -11.81 -8.51
N GLU A 39 3.34 -12.88 -8.29
CA GLU A 39 2.88 -14.22 -7.94
C GLU A 39 2.47 -14.31 -6.45
N LEU A 40 1.44 -15.11 -6.17
CA LEU A 40 1.03 -15.39 -4.80
C LEU A 40 2.08 -16.27 -4.11
N CYS A 41 2.52 -15.86 -2.92
CA CYS A 41 3.41 -16.66 -2.08
C CYS A 41 2.69 -17.32 -0.89
N LYS A 42 1.53 -16.78 -0.47
CA LYS A 42 0.73 -17.30 0.64
C LYS A 42 -0.69 -16.72 0.57
N VAL A 43 -1.69 -17.54 0.90
CA VAL A 43 -3.08 -17.10 1.05
C VAL A 43 -3.61 -17.52 2.41
N LEU A 44 -4.19 -16.56 3.13
CA LEU A 44 -4.70 -16.75 4.48
C LEU A 44 -6.14 -16.25 4.55
N CYS A 45 -7.00 -17.02 5.21
CA CYS A 45 -8.33 -16.62 5.59
C CYS A 45 -8.40 -16.43 7.10
N PHE A 46 -8.85 -15.25 7.50
CA PHE A 46 -9.11 -14.91 8.89
C PHE A 46 -10.64 -14.90 9.06
N PRO A 47 -11.27 -16.03 9.46
CA PRO A 47 -12.73 -16.18 9.43
C PRO A 47 -13.48 -15.20 10.34
N PHE A 48 -12.78 -14.59 11.29
CA PHE A 48 -13.33 -13.57 12.21
C PHE A 48 -12.73 -12.18 12.00
N ALA A 49 -11.86 -11.99 11.00
CA ALA A 49 -11.37 -10.65 10.68
C ALA A 49 -12.48 -9.88 9.99
N GLN A 50 -12.99 -8.87 10.69
CA GLN A 50 -13.83 -7.83 10.12
C GLN A 50 -13.04 -7.20 8.97
N HIS A 51 -13.48 -7.41 7.72
CA HIS A 51 -12.85 -6.81 6.55
C HIS A 51 -13.04 -5.30 6.62
N TYR A 52 -12.02 -4.60 7.13
CA TYR A 52 -11.95 -3.16 7.01
C TYR A 52 -11.41 -2.84 5.61
N ILE A 53 -12.22 -2.14 4.82
CA ILE A 53 -11.72 -1.46 3.63
C ILE A 53 -10.87 -0.29 4.13
N ALA A 54 -9.56 -0.52 4.17
CA ALA A 54 -8.60 0.52 4.53
C ALA A 54 -8.41 1.44 3.31
N ASP A 55 -9.01 2.62 3.35
CA ASP A 55 -8.73 3.68 2.38
C ASP A 55 -7.30 4.21 2.62
N SER A 56 -6.42 4.10 1.63
CA SER A 56 -5.13 4.80 1.61
C SER A 56 -5.27 5.96 0.63
N PRO A 57 -5.23 7.23 1.11
CA PRO A 57 -4.30 7.74 2.12
C PRO A 57 -4.97 8.09 3.46
N GLY A 58 -5.71 7.14 4.06
CA GLY A 58 -6.16 7.26 5.45
C GLY A 58 -7.37 8.16 5.66
N ARG A 59 -8.36 8.15 4.75
CA ARG A 59 -9.65 8.76 5.11
C ARG A 59 -10.37 7.84 6.09
N ARG A 60 -10.58 8.36 7.30
CA ARG A 60 -11.36 7.68 8.32
C ARG A 60 -12.83 7.67 7.91
N THR A 61 -13.32 6.50 7.51
CA THR A 61 -14.76 6.25 7.30
C THR A 61 -15.38 5.88 8.64
N TYR A 62 -16.44 6.58 9.04
CA TYR A 62 -17.21 6.26 10.24
C TYR A 62 -18.46 5.52 9.81
N ILE A 63 -18.63 4.29 10.28
CA ILE A 63 -19.85 3.49 10.11
C ILE A 63 -20.69 3.70 11.37
N LYS A 64 -21.86 4.32 11.23
CA LYS A 64 -22.72 4.71 12.36
C LYS A 64 -23.67 3.60 12.80
N ASP A 65 -24.23 2.88 11.82
CA ASP A 65 -25.19 1.81 12.02
C ASP A 65 -25.20 0.83 10.84
N ILE A 66 -26.07 -0.18 10.89
CA ILE A 66 -26.16 -1.24 9.89
C ILE A 66 -26.59 -0.70 8.52
N ASN A 67 -27.49 0.28 8.47
CA ASN A 67 -27.95 0.84 7.20
C ASN A 67 -26.84 1.66 6.54
N ASP A 68 -26.12 2.45 7.33
CA ASP A 68 -24.93 3.18 6.88
C ASP A 68 -23.86 2.21 6.35
N MET A 69 -23.66 1.07 7.01
CA MET A 69 -22.77 0.01 6.51
C MET A 69 -23.21 -0.53 5.15
N ILE A 70 -24.48 -0.90 5.00
CA ILE A 70 -25.04 -1.45 3.75
C ILE A 70 -24.91 -0.42 2.61
N GLU A 71 -25.20 0.86 2.90
CA GLU A 71 -25.09 1.93 1.92
C GLU A 71 -23.64 2.14 1.45
N ASN A 72 -22.68 2.20 2.38
CA ASN A 72 -21.26 2.32 2.03
C ASN A 72 -20.74 1.10 1.26
N TYR A 73 -21.18 -0.11 1.63
CA TYR A 73 -20.86 -1.33 0.89
C TYR A 73 -21.36 -1.26 -0.55
N ASN A 74 -22.65 -0.94 -0.76
CA ASN A 74 -23.23 -0.87 -2.11
C ASN A 74 -22.55 0.21 -2.96
N LYS A 75 -22.20 1.37 -2.37
CA LYS A 75 -21.42 2.41 -3.06
C LYS A 75 -20.09 1.88 -3.59
N ILE A 76 -19.38 1.07 -2.81
CA ILE A 76 -18.10 0.48 -3.21
C ILE A 76 -18.32 -0.62 -4.25
N ALA A 77 -19.33 -1.47 -4.06
CA ALA A 77 -19.67 -2.52 -5.02
C ALA A 77 -20.07 -1.97 -6.40
N ASP A 78 -20.72 -0.80 -6.43
CA ASP A 78 -21.13 -0.11 -7.66
C ASP A 78 -19.99 0.72 -8.30
N MET A 79 -18.82 0.86 -7.65
CA MET A 79 -17.68 1.55 -8.24
C MET A 79 -17.13 0.75 -9.43
N LYS A 80 -17.28 1.32 -10.63
CA LYS A 80 -16.72 0.74 -11.87
C LYS A 80 -15.19 0.74 -11.88
N GLU A 81 -14.57 1.72 -11.23
CA GLU A 81 -13.12 1.86 -11.12
C GLU A 81 -12.75 2.37 -9.73
N ILE A 82 -11.83 1.67 -9.07
CA ILE A 82 -11.21 2.10 -7.82
C ILE A 82 -9.81 2.62 -8.17
N LYS A 83 -9.51 3.87 -7.81
CA LYS A 83 -8.16 4.41 -7.96
C LYS A 83 -7.22 3.61 -7.07
N THR A 84 -6.28 2.91 -7.69
CA THR A 84 -5.25 2.15 -6.97
C THR A 84 -4.12 3.05 -6.53
N PHE A 85 -3.42 2.62 -5.48
CA PHE A 85 -2.19 3.27 -5.04
C PHE A 85 -1.15 3.28 -6.18
N SER A 86 -0.48 4.42 -6.38
CA SER A 86 0.55 4.57 -7.42
C SER A 86 1.88 5.02 -6.82
N THR A 87 2.93 4.26 -7.08
CA THR A 87 4.31 4.60 -6.69
C THR A 87 4.96 5.66 -7.59
N ARG A 88 4.26 6.13 -8.63
CA ARG A 88 4.82 7.06 -9.63
C ARG A 88 5.38 8.34 -9.01
N ASN A 89 4.62 8.97 -8.11
CA ASN A 89 5.08 10.20 -7.46
C ASN A 89 6.26 9.95 -6.51
N ILE A 90 6.29 8.80 -5.84
CA ILE A 90 7.42 8.38 -5.01
C ILE A 90 8.68 8.24 -5.88
N LYS A 91 8.58 7.55 -7.02
CA LYS A 91 9.69 7.41 -8.00
C LYS A 91 10.20 8.77 -8.47
N ILE A 92 9.30 9.71 -8.79
CA ILE A 92 9.67 11.08 -9.21
C ILE A 92 10.39 11.83 -8.09
N MET A 93 9.87 11.81 -6.86
CA MET A 93 10.48 12.49 -5.71
C MET A 93 11.87 11.92 -5.39
N PHE A 94 12.04 10.60 -5.43
CA PHE A 94 13.35 9.96 -5.26
C PHE A 94 14.35 10.44 -6.31
N LEU A 95 13.95 10.46 -7.59
CA LEU A 95 14.83 10.86 -8.67
C LEU A 95 15.22 12.34 -8.58
N MET A 96 14.28 13.21 -8.19
CA MET A 96 14.57 14.61 -7.89
C MET A 96 15.53 14.77 -6.70
N GLY A 97 15.34 14.00 -5.63
CA GLY A 97 16.21 14.01 -4.46
C GLY A 97 17.65 13.59 -4.79
N ILE A 98 17.83 12.51 -5.55
CA ILE A 98 19.14 12.05 -6.03
C ILE A 98 19.80 13.13 -6.89
N SER A 99 19.04 13.73 -7.81
CA SER A 99 19.56 14.76 -8.72
C SER A 99 20.03 15.99 -7.94
N LEU A 100 19.24 16.46 -6.98
CA LEU A 100 19.60 17.59 -6.12
C LEU A 100 20.85 17.29 -5.27
N PHE A 101 20.92 16.09 -4.69
CA PHE A 101 22.07 15.66 -3.92
C PHE A 101 23.36 15.65 -4.74
N MET A 102 23.31 15.14 -5.98
CA MET A 102 24.45 15.13 -6.89
C MET A 102 24.89 16.56 -7.26
N VAL A 103 23.96 17.47 -7.52
CA VAL A 103 24.27 18.88 -7.81
C VAL A 103 24.98 19.54 -6.62
N ILE A 104 24.50 19.30 -5.40
CA ILE A 104 25.11 19.85 -4.17
C ILE A 104 26.52 19.31 -4.01
N ILE A 105 26.72 17.99 -4.15
CA ILE A 105 28.05 17.37 -4.04
C ILE A 105 29.02 17.96 -5.07
N ILE A 106 28.62 18.01 -6.34
CA ILE A 106 29.49 18.54 -7.41
C ILE A 106 29.84 20.00 -7.13
N SER A 107 28.86 20.82 -6.72
CA SER A 107 29.09 22.23 -6.39
C SER A 107 30.07 22.41 -5.24
N LEU A 108 29.93 21.59 -4.18
CA LEU A 108 30.84 21.61 -3.02
C LEU A 108 32.26 21.16 -3.40
N LEU A 109 32.40 20.14 -4.26
CA LEU A 109 33.69 19.69 -4.76
C LEU A 109 34.38 20.78 -5.59
N ILE A 110 33.65 21.46 -6.47
CA ILE A 110 34.18 22.59 -7.25
C ILE A 110 34.63 23.72 -6.32
N LEU A 111 33.80 24.11 -5.35
CA LEU A 111 34.15 25.12 -4.34
C LEU A 111 35.39 24.75 -3.52
N LEU A 112 35.52 23.48 -3.16
CA LEU A 112 36.69 22.97 -2.45
C LEU A 112 37.95 23.09 -3.30
N ILE A 113 37.89 22.68 -4.57
CA ILE A 113 39.04 22.76 -5.50
C ILE A 113 39.45 24.21 -5.77
N ILE A 114 38.49 25.14 -5.89
CA ILE A 114 38.79 26.56 -6.13
C ILE A 114 39.39 27.24 -4.88
N ASN A 115 39.00 26.81 -3.68
CA ASN A 115 39.50 27.34 -2.40
C ASN A 115 40.71 26.58 -1.83
N LEU A 116 41.23 25.57 -2.53
CA LEU A 116 42.47 24.85 -2.22
C LEU A 116 43.66 25.52 -2.93
#